data_AF-A0A8S3ZMC8-F1
#
_entry.id   AF-A0A8S3ZMC8-F1
#
_cell.length_a   1.000
_cell.length_b   1.000
_cell.length_c   1.000
_cell.angle_alpha   90.00
_cell.angle_beta   90.00
_cell.angle_gamma   90.00
#
_symmetry.space_group_name_H-M   'P 1'
#
loop_
_entity.id
_entity.type
_entity.pdbx_description
1 polymer ?
#
loop_
_entity_poly.entity_id
_entity_poly.type
_entity_poly.pdbx_seq_one_letter_code
_entity_poly.pdbx_strand_id
1 'polypeptide(L)'
;MEAIFHEKQEGSLCAQHCLNALLQNQYFSAVDLAQIGRRLDERERDRMAEGGIGTNEYQRFIEEPSSNYDDSGFFSVQVISEALSVWGLDMVLYNSQHPVALQARADPTRFSWFNLNSLLSGPELISDTYLSLFLTQLQQEGYSIFIVTGQLPECEADQLLRLMPAVQTIKPRLLTEKEEWDGANNEDPEDPVLTEALQASRDLIDSDDTALQRALQLSLEGYHAGSACVKDIRPVVPKIPTADSAASTSSLLPNQEELRQKRLAALDKSNSVTAATADKVVESGASAELTEEELLEKAIEMSMEKS
;
A
#
# COMPACT_ATOMS: atom_id res chain seq x y z
N MET A 1 -9.88 23.59 6.72
CA MET A 1 -9.31 22.41 6.03
C MET A 1 -8.18 22.80 5.07
N GLU A 2 -8.08 24.07 4.66
CA GLU A 2 -7.01 24.59 3.79
C GLU A 2 -5.62 24.65 4.43
N ALA A 3 -5.51 24.48 5.75
CA ALA A 3 -4.24 24.48 6.49
C ALA A 3 -3.60 23.09 6.63
N ILE A 4 -4.32 22.02 6.28
CA ILE A 4 -3.73 20.67 6.27
C ILE A 4 -2.92 20.55 4.98
N PHE A 5 -1.63 20.28 5.14
CA PHE A 5 -0.78 20.03 3.99
C PHE A 5 -1.14 18.66 3.38
N HIS A 6 -1.56 18.67 2.13
CA HIS A 6 -1.87 17.47 1.35
C HIS A 6 -1.26 17.62 -0.04
N GLU A 7 -0.43 16.64 -0.41
CA GLU A 7 0.24 16.60 -1.71
C GLU A 7 -0.38 15.48 -2.54
N LYS A 8 -0.89 15.84 -3.72
CA LYS A 8 -1.46 14.89 -4.67
C LYS A 8 -0.34 14.13 -5.37
N GLN A 9 -0.48 12.82 -5.46
CA GLN A 9 0.53 12.00 -6.11
C GLN A 9 0.48 12.13 -7.64
N GLU A 10 1.65 12.37 -8.22
CA GLU A 10 1.88 12.28 -9.65
C GLU A 10 2.76 11.06 -9.94
N GLY A 11 2.26 10.12 -10.76
CA GLY A 11 2.95 8.87 -11.05
C GLY A 11 2.92 7.87 -9.88
N SER A 12 4.01 7.10 -9.70
CA SER A 12 4.09 6.01 -8.70
C SER A 12 4.84 6.39 -7.41
N LEU A 13 5.10 7.69 -7.18
CA LEU A 13 5.95 8.20 -6.08
C LEU A 13 5.25 8.25 -4.71
N CYS A 14 4.58 7.16 -4.31
CA CYS A 14 3.76 7.13 -3.10
C CYS A 14 4.56 7.41 -1.81
N ALA A 15 5.82 6.94 -1.72
CA ALA A 15 6.63 7.11 -0.51
C ALA A 15 6.98 8.58 -0.24
N GLN A 16 7.25 9.36 -1.28
CA GLN A 16 7.51 10.80 -1.16
C GLN A 16 6.29 11.51 -0.56
N HIS A 17 5.12 11.33 -1.19
CA HIS A 17 3.90 12.00 -0.78
C HIS A 17 3.43 11.53 0.60
N CYS A 18 3.66 10.26 0.94
CA CYS A 18 3.39 9.72 2.28
C CYS A 18 4.23 10.43 3.36
N LEU A 19 5.55 10.56 3.15
CA LEU A 19 6.45 11.21 4.10
C LEU A 19 6.17 12.71 4.23
N ASN A 20 5.92 13.40 3.10
CA ASN A 20 5.61 14.83 3.11
C ASN A 20 4.26 15.12 3.77
N ALA A 21 3.24 14.30 3.52
CA ALA A 21 1.96 14.39 4.20
C ALA A 21 2.10 14.14 5.70
N LEU A 22 2.91 13.16 6.12
CA LEU A 22 3.15 12.87 7.53
C LEU A 22 3.85 14.03 8.25
N LEU A 23 4.85 14.65 7.62
CA LEU A 23 5.59 15.78 8.19
C LEU A 23 4.90 17.14 7.94
N GLN A 24 3.73 17.12 7.30
CA GLN A 24 2.93 18.30 6.96
C GLN A 24 3.69 19.38 6.17
N ASN A 25 4.71 19.01 5.40
CA ASN A 25 5.48 19.90 4.54
C ASN A 25 6.30 19.12 3.48
N GLN A 26 6.85 19.82 2.49
CA GLN A 26 7.67 19.24 1.43
C GLN A 26 9.13 19.10 1.87
N TYR A 27 9.44 18.09 2.69
CA TYR A 27 10.80 17.84 3.16
C TYR A 27 11.59 16.86 2.29
N PHE A 28 10.90 15.91 1.66
CA PHE A 28 11.53 14.87 0.85
C PHE A 28 11.17 15.01 -0.62
N SER A 29 12.16 14.83 -1.48
CA SER A 29 11.99 14.60 -2.91
C SER A 29 12.28 13.14 -3.28
N ALA A 30 11.80 12.72 -4.46
CA ALA A 30 12.14 11.41 -5.02
C ALA A 30 13.67 11.18 -5.12
N VAL A 31 14.43 12.25 -5.37
CA VAL A 31 15.90 12.19 -5.48
C VAL A 31 16.52 11.85 -4.12
N ASP A 32 16.03 12.46 -3.04
CA ASP A 32 16.53 12.23 -1.69
C ASP A 32 16.25 10.79 -1.25
N LEU A 33 15.03 10.29 -1.51
CA LEU A 33 14.66 8.91 -1.21
C LEU A 33 15.47 7.90 -2.03
N ALA A 34 15.76 8.19 -3.30
CA ALA A 34 16.60 7.34 -4.13
C ALA A 34 18.07 7.31 -3.64
N GLN A 35 18.58 8.41 -3.07
CA GLN A 35 19.89 8.42 -2.43
C GLN A 35 19.90 7.58 -1.14
N ILE A 36 18.84 7.64 -0.34
CA ILE A 36 18.68 6.78 0.85
C ILE A 36 18.64 5.31 0.43
N GLY A 37 17.84 4.96 -0.60
CA GLY A 37 17.75 3.59 -1.13
C GLY A 37 19.11 3.04 -1.59
N ARG A 38 19.85 3.80 -2.41
CA ARG A 38 21.19 3.39 -2.86
C ARG A 38 22.17 3.16 -1.71
N ARG A 39 22.16 4.05 -0.72
CA ARG A 39 23.00 3.90 0.47
C ARG A 39 22.62 2.67 1.32
N LEU A 40 21.33 2.33 1.38
CA LEU A 40 20.89 1.09 2.02
C LEU A 40 21.38 -0.14 1.26
N ASP A 41 21.27 -0.13 -0.07
CA ASP A 41 21.76 -1.22 -0.92
C ASP A 41 23.29 -1.41 -0.77
N GLU A 42 24.05 -0.32 -0.70
CA GLU A 42 25.50 -0.33 -0.44
C GLU A 42 25.82 -0.90 0.94
N ARG A 43 25.10 -0.45 1.99
CA ARG A 43 25.30 -0.94 3.36
C ARG A 43 24.94 -2.42 3.50
N GLU A 44 23.89 -2.89 2.82
CA GLU A 44 23.53 -4.30 2.75
C GLU A 44 24.63 -5.12 2.05
N ARG A 45 25.18 -4.60 0.94
CA ARG A 45 26.30 -5.23 0.23
C ARG A 45 27.56 -5.32 1.08
N ASP A 46 27.92 -4.26 1.79
CA ASP A 46 29.12 -4.22 2.63
C ASP A 46 29.02 -5.23 3.78
N ARG A 47 27.87 -5.30 4.46
CA ARG A 47 27.62 -6.32 5.50
C ARG A 47 27.71 -7.75 4.96
N MET A 48 27.23 -7.99 3.75
CA MET A 48 27.37 -9.31 3.11
C MET A 48 28.82 -9.60 2.72
N ALA A 49 29.60 -8.58 2.36
CA ALA A 49 31.02 -8.72 2.06
C ALA A 49 31.86 -8.99 3.34
N GLU A 50 31.46 -8.45 4.49
CA GLU A 50 32.05 -8.75 5.81
C GLU A 50 31.91 -10.23 6.19
N GLY A 51 30.82 -10.89 5.78
CA GLY A 51 30.62 -12.34 5.91
C GLY A 51 31.52 -13.19 5.02
N GLY A 52 32.33 -12.57 4.15
CA GLY A 52 33.26 -13.20 3.25
C GLY A 52 32.77 -13.23 1.80
N ILE A 53 33.51 -12.59 0.91
CA ILE A 53 33.24 -12.46 -0.54
C ILE A 53 33.17 -13.83 -1.26
N GLY A 54 33.78 -14.86 -0.69
CA GLY A 54 33.80 -16.23 -1.23
C GLY A 54 32.65 -17.13 -0.77
N THR A 55 31.72 -16.63 0.05
CA THR A 55 30.58 -17.43 0.54
C THR A 55 29.52 -17.62 -0.55
N ASN A 56 28.84 -18.77 -0.52
CA ASN A 56 27.68 -19.04 -1.40
C ASN A 56 26.57 -17.99 -1.21
N GLU A 57 26.48 -17.39 -0.03
CA GLU A 57 25.53 -16.35 0.33
C GLU A 57 25.82 -15.03 -0.40
N TYR A 58 27.09 -14.62 -0.46
CA TYR A 58 27.52 -13.46 -1.23
C TYR A 58 27.33 -13.68 -2.75
N GLN A 59 27.67 -14.87 -3.26
CA GLN A 59 27.45 -15.20 -4.68
C GLN A 59 25.97 -15.10 -5.06
N ARG A 60 25.08 -15.65 -4.24
CA ARG A 60 23.63 -15.55 -4.45
C ARG A 60 23.11 -14.12 -4.35
N PHE A 61 23.69 -13.30 -3.47
CA PHE A 61 23.36 -11.88 -3.37
C PHE A 61 23.78 -11.09 -4.62
N ILE A 62 24.92 -11.44 -5.25
CA ILE A 62 25.36 -10.82 -6.49
C ILE A 62 24.53 -11.27 -7.70
N GLU A 63 24.07 -12.52 -7.71
CA GLU A 63 23.14 -13.02 -8.74
C GLU A 63 21.77 -12.33 -8.69
N GLU A 64 21.27 -12.06 -7.48
CA GLU A 64 19.99 -11.38 -7.25
C GLU A 64 20.12 -10.29 -6.17
N PRO A 65 20.63 -9.10 -6.52
CA PRO A 65 20.76 -8.00 -5.58
C PRO A 65 19.38 -7.57 -5.07
N SER A 66 19.24 -7.39 -3.75
CA SER A 66 18.09 -6.63 -3.23
C SER A 66 18.24 -5.19 -3.69
N SER A 67 17.15 -4.62 -4.20
CA SER A 67 17.10 -3.20 -4.49
C SER A 67 16.01 -2.57 -3.65
N ASN A 68 16.40 -1.58 -2.85
CA ASN A 68 15.50 -0.85 -1.97
C ASN A 68 14.66 0.23 -2.71
N TYR A 69 14.98 0.50 -3.97
CA TYR A 69 14.30 1.47 -4.83
C TYR A 69 14.38 1.02 -6.30
N ASP A 70 13.28 1.20 -7.05
CA ASP A 70 13.27 0.97 -8.51
C ASP A 70 12.95 2.27 -9.27
N ASP A 71 13.46 2.39 -10.50
CA ASP A 71 13.27 3.53 -11.39
C ASP A 71 11.77 3.80 -11.71
N SER A 72 10.92 2.79 -11.49
CA SER A 72 9.46 2.90 -11.54
C SER A 72 8.85 3.77 -10.44
N GLY A 73 9.59 4.12 -9.39
CA GLY A 73 9.14 4.96 -8.27
C GLY A 73 8.68 4.20 -7.02
N PHE A 74 8.91 2.89 -6.95
CA PHE A 74 8.63 2.09 -5.76
C PHE A 74 9.80 2.12 -4.79
N PHE A 75 9.51 2.32 -3.50
CA PHE A 75 10.49 2.35 -2.42
C PHE A 75 10.14 1.30 -1.36
N SER A 76 11.17 0.67 -0.80
CA SER A 76 11.00 -0.28 0.30
C SER A 76 10.64 0.45 1.61
N VAL A 77 10.02 -0.27 2.55
CA VAL A 77 9.70 0.25 3.89
C VAL A 77 10.97 0.65 4.66
N GLN A 78 12.12 0.03 4.37
CA GLN A 78 13.39 0.39 4.98
C GLN A 78 13.84 1.81 4.60
N VAL A 79 13.62 2.23 3.36
CA VAL A 79 13.91 3.60 2.91
C VAL A 79 13.11 4.59 3.74
N ILE A 80 11.82 4.31 3.94
CA ILE A 80 10.91 5.12 4.76
C ILE A 80 11.40 5.16 6.22
N SER A 81 11.83 4.02 6.76
CA SER A 81 12.36 3.93 8.13
C SER A 81 13.62 4.77 8.33
N GLU A 82 14.59 4.68 7.41
CA GLU A 82 15.83 5.45 7.51
C GLU A 82 15.55 6.96 7.31
N ALA A 83 14.61 7.31 6.42
CA ALA A 83 14.19 8.69 6.22
C ALA A 83 13.59 9.30 7.50
N LEU A 84 12.74 8.56 8.21
CA LEU A 84 12.15 9.00 9.48
C LEU A 84 13.18 9.06 10.61
N SER A 85 14.16 8.14 10.62
CA SER A 85 15.23 8.13 11.62
C SER A 85 16.06 9.43 11.62
N VAL A 86 16.23 10.08 10.47
CA VAL A 86 16.89 11.40 10.37
C VAL A 86 16.19 12.48 11.21
N TRP A 87 14.88 12.34 11.39
CA TRP A 87 14.06 13.25 12.20
C TRP A 87 13.91 12.80 13.66
N GLY A 88 14.57 11.71 14.07
CA GLY A 88 14.37 11.09 15.38
C GLY A 88 12.98 10.48 15.53
N LEU A 89 12.36 10.07 14.41
CA LEU A 89 11.09 9.38 14.37
C LEU A 89 11.32 7.89 14.14
N ASP A 90 10.61 7.07 14.90
CA ASP A 90 10.66 5.62 14.80
C ASP A 90 9.34 5.05 14.24
N MET A 91 9.43 3.95 13.49
CA MET A 91 8.25 3.21 13.01
C MET A 91 8.05 1.93 13.81
N VAL A 92 6.84 1.77 14.34
CA VAL A 92 6.46 0.62 15.16
C VAL A 92 5.25 -0.07 14.54
N LEU A 93 5.24 -1.39 14.44
CA LEU A 93 4.07 -2.11 13.93
C LEU A 93 2.86 -1.91 14.86
N TYR A 94 1.69 -1.68 14.27
CA TYR A 94 0.44 -1.49 15.01
C TYR A 94 0.04 -2.73 15.86
N ASN A 95 0.41 -3.93 15.39
CA ASN A 95 0.14 -5.18 16.11
C ASN A 95 1.20 -5.53 17.17
N SER A 96 2.24 -4.73 17.33
CA SER A 96 3.26 -4.95 18.34
C SER A 96 2.73 -4.69 19.76
N GLN A 97 3.38 -5.26 20.76
CA GLN A 97 3.09 -4.99 22.18
C GLN A 97 3.70 -3.66 22.67
N HIS A 98 4.06 -2.76 21.76
CA HIS A 98 4.67 -1.49 22.12
C HIS A 98 3.66 -0.60 22.87
N PRO A 99 4.06 0.10 23.96
CA PRO A 99 3.15 0.92 24.75
C PRO A 99 2.35 1.94 23.94
N VAL A 100 2.98 2.55 22.92
CA VAL A 100 2.31 3.53 22.05
C VAL A 100 1.22 2.90 21.19
N ALA A 101 1.44 1.68 20.68
CA ALA A 101 0.45 0.95 19.91
C ALA A 101 -0.76 0.55 20.77
N LEU A 102 -0.51 0.14 22.02
CA LEU A 102 -1.57 -0.15 22.98
C LEU A 102 -2.38 1.10 23.35
N GLN A 103 -1.72 2.24 23.54
CA GLN A 103 -2.38 3.51 23.82
C GLN A 103 -3.25 3.98 22.64
N ALA A 104 -2.73 3.93 21.42
CA ALA A 104 -3.47 4.29 20.22
C ALA A 104 -4.74 3.42 20.04
N ARG A 105 -4.68 2.15 20.45
CA ARG A 105 -5.81 1.22 20.43
C ARG A 105 -6.81 1.45 21.56
N ALA A 106 -6.35 1.93 22.71
CA ALA A 106 -7.15 2.07 23.91
C ALA A 106 -8.05 3.32 23.86
N ASP A 107 -7.60 4.41 23.24
CA ASP A 107 -8.37 5.67 23.20
C ASP A 107 -8.17 6.44 21.89
N PRO A 108 -8.89 6.05 20.81
CA PRO A 108 -8.83 6.75 19.53
C PRO A 108 -9.58 8.10 19.52
N THR A 109 -10.41 8.39 20.53
CA THR A 109 -11.35 9.53 20.53
C THR A 109 -10.74 10.88 20.88
N ARG A 110 -9.47 10.89 21.29
CA ARG A 110 -8.79 12.12 21.73
C ARG A 110 -8.32 13.01 20.59
N PHE A 111 -8.36 12.52 19.35
CA PHE A 111 -7.81 13.21 18.18
C PHE A 111 -8.78 13.14 17.00
N SER A 112 -8.74 14.15 16.14
CA SER A 112 -9.41 14.09 14.84
C SER A 112 -8.48 13.41 13.83
N TRP A 113 -8.97 12.35 13.21
CA TRP A 113 -8.19 11.55 12.28
C TRP A 113 -8.45 11.99 10.84
N PHE A 114 -7.38 12.09 10.05
CA PHE A 114 -7.48 12.39 8.63
C PHE A 114 -6.76 11.33 7.80
N ASN A 115 -7.39 10.91 6.72
CA ASN A 115 -6.76 10.11 5.68
C ASN A 115 -6.18 11.06 4.62
N LEU A 116 -4.86 11.03 4.52
CA LEU A 116 -4.05 11.85 3.61
C LEU A 116 -3.56 11.04 2.41
N ASN A 117 -4.30 10.02 1.99
CA ASN A 117 -3.95 9.26 0.80
C ASN A 117 -3.71 10.22 -0.39
N SER A 118 -2.53 10.14 -0.97
CA SER A 118 -2.08 11.01 -2.05
C SER A 118 -2.87 10.83 -3.35
N LEU A 119 -3.59 9.71 -3.49
CA LEU A 119 -4.55 9.46 -4.57
C LEU A 119 -5.90 10.15 -4.36
N LEU A 120 -6.13 10.80 -3.22
CA LEU A 120 -7.34 11.59 -3.00
C LEU A 120 -7.14 13.01 -3.52
N SER A 121 -8.26 13.67 -3.81
CA SER A 121 -8.28 15.09 -4.17
C SER A 121 -7.98 16.03 -3.00
N GLY A 122 -8.01 15.53 -1.76
CA GLY A 122 -7.73 16.27 -0.54
C GLY A 122 -7.81 15.39 0.72
N PRO A 123 -7.60 15.97 1.92
CA PRO A 123 -7.69 15.25 3.18
C PRO A 123 -9.13 14.77 3.46
N GLU A 124 -9.28 13.49 3.82
CA GLU A 124 -10.56 12.90 4.23
C GLU A 124 -10.63 12.83 5.76
N LEU A 125 -11.68 13.41 6.37
CA LEU A 125 -11.92 13.30 7.80
C LEU A 125 -12.47 11.92 8.13
N ILE A 126 -11.80 11.21 9.02
CA ILE A 126 -12.20 9.91 9.54
C ILE A 126 -12.79 10.10 10.93
N SER A 127 -13.99 9.56 11.14
CA SER A 127 -14.61 9.51 12.47
C SER A 127 -14.00 8.40 13.33
N ASP A 128 -14.01 8.58 14.65
CA ASP A 128 -13.42 7.63 15.61
C ASP A 128 -14.01 6.22 15.47
N THR A 129 -15.33 6.13 15.24
CA THR A 129 -16.01 4.85 15.02
C THR A 129 -15.59 4.19 13.72
N TYR A 130 -15.33 4.98 12.68
CA TYR A 130 -14.91 4.48 11.38
C TYR A 130 -13.43 4.09 11.35
N LEU A 131 -12.57 4.80 12.08
CA LEU A 131 -11.14 4.50 12.16
C LEU A 131 -10.86 3.06 12.58
N SER A 132 -11.53 2.61 13.65
CA SER A 132 -11.33 1.25 14.16
C SER A 132 -11.69 0.17 13.13
N LEU A 133 -12.78 0.38 12.40
CA LEU A 133 -13.23 -0.50 11.33
C LEU A 133 -12.25 -0.48 10.14
N PHE A 134 -11.84 0.72 9.73
CA PHE A 134 -10.91 0.93 8.64
C PHE A 134 -9.56 0.23 8.88
N LEU A 135 -8.97 0.42 10.06
CA LEU A 135 -7.72 -0.24 10.44
C LEU A 135 -7.89 -1.77 10.50
N THR A 136 -9.02 -2.26 11.02
CA THR A 136 -9.31 -3.70 11.08
C THR A 136 -9.41 -4.31 9.68
N GLN A 137 -10.05 -3.61 8.73
CA GLN A 137 -10.16 -4.06 7.35
C GLN A 137 -8.78 -4.17 6.68
N LEU A 138 -7.93 -3.15 6.83
CA LEU A 138 -6.57 -3.18 6.28
C LEU A 138 -5.77 -4.39 6.79
N GLN A 139 -5.94 -4.76 8.06
CA GLN A 139 -5.29 -5.95 8.61
C GLN A 139 -5.81 -7.26 8.00
N GLN A 140 -7.12 -7.36 7.74
CA GLN A 140 -7.73 -8.53 7.11
C GLN A 140 -7.29 -8.68 5.65
N GLU A 141 -7.07 -7.57 4.97
CA GLU A 141 -6.52 -7.52 3.61
C GLU A 141 -5.01 -7.81 3.55
N GLY A 142 -4.36 -7.94 4.72
CA GLY A 142 -2.95 -8.30 4.82
C GLY A 142 -1.99 -7.11 4.79
N TYR A 143 -2.48 -5.87 4.93
CA TYR A 143 -1.63 -4.70 5.00
C TYR A 143 -0.88 -4.61 6.33
N SER A 144 0.38 -4.19 6.25
CA SER A 144 1.21 -3.90 7.41
C SER A 144 1.03 -2.43 7.81
N ILE A 145 0.43 -2.20 8.97
CA ILE A 145 0.18 -0.87 9.51
C ILE A 145 1.31 -0.49 10.46
N PHE A 146 1.91 0.69 10.24
CA PHE A 146 2.98 1.24 11.06
C PHE A 146 2.50 2.51 11.76
N ILE A 147 2.85 2.64 13.03
CA ILE A 147 2.65 3.81 13.86
C ILE A 147 3.98 4.53 13.94
N VAL A 148 3.99 5.81 13.59
CA VAL A 148 5.18 6.66 13.72
C VAL A 148 5.17 7.30 15.10
N THR A 149 6.28 7.16 15.82
CA THR A 149 6.45 7.68 17.17
C THR A 149 7.63 8.64 17.22
N GLY A 150 7.46 9.77 17.89
CA GLY A 150 8.50 10.78 18.10
C GLY A 150 7.91 12.20 18.15
N GLN A 151 8.77 13.22 18.07
CA GLN A 151 8.35 14.61 17.98
C GLN A 151 8.19 15.02 16.51
N LEU A 152 6.94 15.12 16.06
CA LEU A 152 6.63 15.68 14.75
C LEU A 152 6.83 17.21 14.76
N PRO A 153 7.19 17.81 13.62
CA PRO A 153 7.25 19.26 13.47
C PRO A 153 5.90 19.91 13.81
N GLU A 154 5.93 21.13 14.35
CA GLU A 154 4.69 21.87 14.62
C GLU A 154 3.96 22.19 13.30
N CYS A 155 2.68 21.84 13.24
CA CYS A 155 1.83 22.08 12.08
C CYS A 155 0.79 23.19 12.36
N GLU A 156 0.54 24.05 11.38
CA GLU A 156 -0.51 25.07 11.43
C GLU A 156 -1.91 24.45 11.59
N ALA A 157 -2.14 23.29 10.97
CA ALA A 157 -3.40 22.55 11.08
C ALA A 157 -3.73 22.21 12.55
N ASP A 158 -2.76 21.75 13.33
CA ASP A 158 -2.98 21.39 14.74
C ASP A 158 -3.37 22.61 15.59
N GLN A 159 -2.80 23.77 15.29
CA GLN A 159 -3.13 25.02 15.99
C GLN A 159 -4.59 25.42 15.69
N LEU A 160 -5.02 25.28 14.43
CA LEU A 160 -6.39 25.57 14.03
C LEU A 160 -7.40 24.56 14.56
N LEU A 161 -7.06 23.26 14.61
CA LEU A 161 -7.93 22.21 15.14
C LEU A 161 -8.18 22.34 16.64
N ARG A 162 -7.26 22.97 17.39
CA ARG A 162 -7.50 23.34 18.80
C ARG A 162 -8.55 24.44 18.95
N LEU A 163 -8.67 25.32 17.95
CA LEU A 163 -9.59 26.46 17.98
C LEU A 163 -10.96 26.11 17.38
N MET A 164 -10.99 25.26 16.36
CA MET A 164 -12.20 24.89 15.65
C MET A 164 -12.22 23.39 15.33
N PRO A 165 -13.31 22.67 15.65
CA PRO A 165 -13.43 21.26 15.27
C PRO A 165 -13.47 21.12 13.75
N ALA A 166 -12.83 20.08 13.24
CA ALA A 166 -12.86 19.77 11.82
C ALA A 166 -14.26 19.35 11.37
N VAL A 167 -14.78 20.01 10.35
CA VAL A 167 -16.02 19.60 9.67
C VAL A 167 -15.69 19.38 8.20
N GLN A 168 -15.97 18.17 7.72
CA GLN A 168 -15.90 17.85 6.30
C GLN A 168 -17.31 17.93 5.71
N THR A 169 -17.52 18.85 4.78
CA THR A 169 -18.79 19.00 4.05
C THR A 169 -18.86 18.13 2.81
N ILE A 170 -17.73 17.91 2.14
CA ILE A 170 -17.62 17.13 0.90
C ILE A 170 -16.50 16.10 1.06
N LYS A 171 -16.80 14.83 0.77
CA LYS A 171 -15.83 13.74 0.77
C LYS A 171 -14.90 13.86 -0.46
N PRO A 172 -13.57 13.78 -0.30
CA PRO A 172 -12.65 13.85 -1.43
C PRO A 172 -12.81 12.63 -2.32
N ARG A 173 -12.80 12.86 -3.64
CA ARG A 173 -12.83 11.81 -4.67
C ARG A 173 -11.42 11.26 -4.94
N LEU A 174 -11.36 10.03 -5.44
CA LEU A 174 -10.12 9.39 -5.90
C LEU A 174 -9.70 10.00 -7.24
N LEU A 175 -8.43 10.35 -7.44
CA LEU A 175 -7.94 11.02 -8.66
C LEU A 175 -8.14 10.17 -9.93
N THR A 176 -8.27 8.84 -9.80
CA THR A 176 -8.55 7.93 -10.92
C THR A 176 -10.03 7.80 -11.26
N GLU A 177 -10.94 8.28 -10.40
CA GLU A 177 -12.35 8.45 -10.74
C GLU A 177 -12.43 9.64 -11.69
N LYS A 178 -12.28 9.33 -12.99
CA LYS A 178 -12.49 10.26 -14.09
C LYS A 178 -13.79 11.01 -13.83
N GLU A 179 -13.76 12.33 -14.00
CA GLU A 179 -14.94 13.19 -13.89
C GLU A 179 -16.12 12.54 -14.62
N GLU A 180 -17.02 11.91 -13.87
CA GLU A 180 -18.39 11.71 -14.32
C GLU A 180 -18.97 13.11 -14.39
N TRP A 181 -18.76 13.75 -15.55
CA TRP A 181 -19.45 14.92 -16.08
C TRP A 181 -20.26 15.66 -15.00
N ASP A 182 -19.64 16.57 -14.25
CA ASP A 182 -20.33 17.56 -13.40
C ASP A 182 -21.01 18.62 -14.32
N GLY A 183 -21.79 18.16 -15.29
CA GLY A 183 -22.56 18.96 -16.24
C GLY A 183 -23.94 19.32 -15.71
N ALA A 184 -24.16 19.22 -14.41
CA ALA A 184 -25.45 19.50 -13.79
C ALA A 184 -25.59 20.96 -13.31
N ASN A 185 -24.56 21.81 -13.42
CA ASN A 185 -24.59 23.18 -12.88
C ASN A 185 -24.15 24.29 -13.84
N ASN A 186 -23.92 24.00 -15.13
CA ASN A 186 -23.83 25.06 -16.14
C ASN A 186 -25.08 24.97 -17.01
N GLU A 187 -26.06 25.82 -16.71
CA GLU A 187 -27.12 26.21 -17.65
C GLU A 187 -26.47 26.94 -18.84
N ASP A 188 -25.79 26.21 -19.72
CA ASP A 188 -25.51 26.68 -21.07
C ASP A 188 -26.73 26.34 -21.95
N PRO A 189 -27.16 27.28 -22.82
CA PRO A 189 -28.43 27.18 -23.51
C PRO A 189 -28.42 25.99 -24.49
N GLU A 190 -29.41 25.13 -24.33
CA GLU A 190 -29.81 23.99 -25.15
C GLU A 190 -29.25 24.05 -26.59
N ASP A 191 -28.25 23.22 -26.89
CA ASP A 191 -27.76 23.04 -28.25
C ASP A 191 -28.93 22.45 -29.09
N PRO A 192 -29.51 23.20 -30.04
CA PRO A 192 -30.76 22.83 -30.70
C PRO A 192 -30.66 21.50 -31.46
N VAL A 193 -29.44 21.11 -31.83
CA VAL A 193 -29.13 19.85 -32.51
C VAL A 193 -29.37 18.64 -31.59
N LEU A 194 -29.07 18.76 -30.30
CA LEU A 194 -29.25 17.67 -29.35
C LEU A 194 -30.72 17.46 -29.00
N THR A 195 -31.48 18.55 -28.85
CA THR A 195 -32.92 18.51 -28.59
C THR A 195 -33.67 17.89 -29.77
N GLU A 196 -33.30 18.24 -31.00
CA GLU A 196 -33.86 17.65 -32.21
C GLU A 196 -33.55 16.15 -32.32
N ALA A 197 -32.34 15.72 -31.97
CA ALA A 197 -31.96 14.31 -31.98
C ALA A 197 -32.74 13.47 -30.94
N LEU A 198 -32.98 14.04 -29.75
CA LEU A 198 -33.78 13.42 -28.70
C LEU A 198 -35.27 13.35 -29.09
N GLN A 199 -35.79 14.40 -29.71
CA GLN A 199 -37.17 14.45 -30.17
C GLN A 199 -37.42 13.50 -31.35
N ALA A 200 -36.50 13.44 -32.31
CA ALA A 200 -36.54 12.46 -33.40
C ALA A 200 -36.47 11.01 -32.89
N SER A 201 -35.63 10.75 -31.87
CA SER A 201 -35.57 9.43 -31.23
C SER A 201 -36.89 9.06 -30.53
N ARG A 202 -37.57 10.04 -29.94
CA ARG A 202 -38.85 9.84 -29.27
C ARG A 202 -40.00 9.60 -30.26
N ASP A 203 -40.04 10.34 -31.36
CA ASP A 203 -41.06 10.18 -32.40
C ASP A 203 -40.95 8.81 -33.12
N LEU A 204 -39.73 8.29 -33.27
CA LEU A 204 -39.51 6.95 -33.82
C LEU A 204 -40.09 5.85 -32.91
N ILE A 205 -39.90 5.97 -31.59
CA ILE A 205 -40.44 5.02 -30.60
C ILE A 205 -41.98 5.07 -30.59
N ASP A 206 -42.57 6.27 -30.59
CA ASP A 206 -44.02 6.42 -30.59
C ASP A 206 -44.65 5.91 -31.91
N SER A 207 -43.95 6.05 -33.04
CA SER A 207 -44.41 5.52 -34.33
C SER A 207 -44.44 3.98 -34.35
N ASP A 208 -43.45 3.32 -33.75
CA ASP A 208 -43.40 1.86 -33.65
C ASP A 208 -44.48 1.32 -32.70
N ASP A 209 -44.75 2.01 -31.59
CA ASP A 209 -45.84 1.65 -30.67
C ASP A 209 -47.23 1.78 -31.31
N THR A 210 -47.44 2.77 -32.18
CA THR A 210 -48.72 2.89 -32.92
C THR A 210 -48.90 1.77 -33.96
N ALA A 211 -47.82 1.35 -34.63
CA ALA A 211 -47.85 0.23 -35.56
C ALA A 211 -48.13 -1.10 -34.83
N LEU A 212 -47.52 -1.29 -33.66
CA LEU A 212 -47.74 -2.45 -32.80
C LEU A 212 -49.17 -2.51 -32.26
N GLN A 213 -49.71 -1.38 -31.78
CA GLN A 213 -51.12 -1.27 -31.36
C GLN A 213 -52.08 -1.59 -32.51
N ARG A 214 -51.80 -1.09 -33.72
CA ARG A 214 -52.64 -1.34 -34.90
C ARG A 214 -52.62 -2.82 -35.31
N ALA A 215 -51.45 -3.48 -35.21
CA ALA A 215 -51.33 -4.92 -35.48
C ALA A 215 -52.06 -5.78 -34.43
N LEU A 216 -52.00 -5.40 -33.15
CA LEU A 216 -52.76 -6.05 -32.07
C LEU A 216 -54.27 -5.91 -32.27
N GLN A 217 -54.74 -4.73 -32.68
CA GLN A 217 -56.17 -4.50 -32.91
C GLN A 217 -56.69 -5.29 -34.11
N LEU A 218 -55.94 -5.33 -35.22
CA LEU A 218 -56.29 -6.16 -36.39
C LEU A 218 -56.30 -7.66 -36.05
N SER A 219 -55.45 -8.09 -35.11
CA SER A 219 -55.45 -9.49 -34.62
C SER A 219 -56.67 -9.80 -33.75
N LEU A 220 -57.19 -8.81 -33.00
CA LEU A 220 -58.40 -8.96 -32.20
C LEU A 220 -59.66 -9.05 -33.07
N GLU A 221 -59.70 -8.26 -34.16
CA GLU A 221 -60.80 -8.25 -35.13
C GLU A 221 -60.82 -9.50 -36.02
N GLY A 222 -59.67 -10.17 -36.19
CA GLY A 222 -59.55 -11.45 -36.91
C GLY A 222 -60.04 -12.69 -36.15
N TYR A 223 -60.31 -12.60 -34.83
CA TYR A 223 -60.58 -13.77 -33.98
C TYR A 223 -62.04 -14.27 -33.98
N HIS A 224 -62.86 -13.88 -34.97
CA HIS A 224 -64.25 -14.33 -35.11
C HIS A 224 -64.53 -15.20 -36.35
N ALA A 225 -63.51 -15.66 -37.07
CA ALA A 225 -63.70 -16.64 -38.15
C ALA A 225 -62.57 -17.68 -38.21
N GLY A 226 -62.83 -18.90 -37.72
CA GLY A 226 -62.06 -20.09 -38.11
C GLY A 226 -61.56 -20.98 -36.97
N SER A 227 -62.31 -22.03 -36.70
CA SER A 227 -61.94 -23.20 -35.90
C SER A 227 -60.75 -23.98 -36.49
N ALA A 228 -59.75 -24.32 -35.66
CA ALA A 228 -59.11 -25.65 -35.49
C ALA A 228 -57.57 -25.65 -35.31
N CYS A 229 -57.11 -26.62 -34.50
CA CYS A 229 -55.79 -27.28 -34.50
C CYS A 229 -54.64 -26.66 -33.67
N VAL A 230 -54.32 -27.33 -32.55
CA VAL A 230 -53.09 -27.20 -31.74
C VAL A 230 -52.01 -28.13 -32.30
N LYS A 231 -50.74 -27.69 -32.34
CA LYS A 231 -49.53 -28.54 -32.09
C LYS A 231 -48.25 -27.71 -31.89
N ASP A 232 -47.69 -27.87 -30.69
CA ASP A 232 -46.29 -27.79 -30.24
C ASP A 232 -45.22 -27.13 -31.14
N ILE A 233 -44.66 -25.98 -30.70
CA ILE A 233 -43.26 -25.62 -30.92
C ILE A 233 -42.71 -24.90 -29.67
N ARG A 234 -41.62 -25.43 -29.12
CA ARG A 234 -40.91 -24.94 -27.92
C ARG A 234 -40.11 -23.66 -28.22
N PRO A 235 -40.07 -22.64 -27.34
CA PRO A 235 -39.21 -21.48 -27.55
C PRO A 235 -37.76 -21.76 -27.13
N VAL A 236 -36.85 -21.52 -28.06
CA VAL A 236 -35.39 -21.46 -27.91
C VAL A 236 -35.03 -20.13 -27.23
N VAL A 237 -34.25 -20.18 -26.15
CA VAL A 237 -33.71 -18.98 -25.48
C VAL A 237 -32.37 -18.61 -26.14
N PRO A 238 -32.20 -17.37 -26.66
CA PRO A 238 -30.90 -16.90 -27.12
C PRO A 238 -30.02 -16.45 -25.94
N LYS A 239 -28.75 -16.86 -25.96
CA LYS A 239 -27.70 -16.49 -25.01
C LYS A 239 -27.28 -15.02 -25.22
N ILE A 240 -27.19 -14.28 -24.12
CA ILE A 240 -26.55 -12.96 -24.04
C ILE A 240 -25.05 -13.17 -23.75
N PRO A 241 -24.12 -12.49 -24.43
CA PRO A 241 -22.70 -12.51 -24.09
C PRO A 241 -22.43 -11.64 -22.85
N THR A 242 -21.81 -12.24 -21.84
CA THR A 242 -21.26 -11.59 -20.65
C THR A 242 -20.01 -10.80 -21.04
N ALA A 243 -19.97 -9.52 -20.67
CA ALA A 243 -18.77 -8.69 -20.75
C ALA A 243 -17.81 -9.11 -19.63
N ASP A 244 -16.62 -9.55 -20.03
CA ASP A 244 -15.52 -9.87 -19.14
C ASP A 244 -15.07 -8.62 -18.39
N SER A 245 -15.14 -8.70 -17.06
CA SER A 245 -14.47 -7.78 -16.15
C SER A 245 -12.96 -7.95 -16.31
N ALA A 246 -12.29 -6.88 -16.74
CA ALA A 246 -10.85 -6.76 -16.70
C ALA A 246 -10.40 -6.75 -15.23
N ALA A 247 -10.14 -7.94 -14.69
CA ALA A 247 -9.38 -8.12 -13.47
C ALA A 247 -7.97 -7.56 -13.71
N SER A 248 -7.65 -6.46 -13.02
CA SER A 248 -6.29 -5.97 -12.85
C SER A 248 -5.45 -7.12 -12.32
N THR A 249 -4.61 -7.66 -13.20
CA THR A 249 -3.61 -8.67 -12.90
C THR A 249 -2.63 -8.09 -11.88
N SER A 250 -2.82 -8.43 -10.60
CA SER A 250 -1.76 -8.29 -9.62
C SER A 250 -0.60 -9.15 -10.10
N SER A 251 0.51 -8.50 -10.41
CA SER A 251 1.78 -9.13 -10.76
C SER A 251 2.18 -10.10 -9.64
N LEU A 252 1.96 -11.39 -9.88
CA LEU A 252 2.56 -12.50 -9.15
C LEU A 252 4.05 -12.55 -9.48
N LEU A 253 4.82 -11.62 -8.90
CA LEU A 253 6.25 -11.79 -8.70
C LEU A 253 6.46 -12.17 -7.24
N PRO A 254 7.37 -13.10 -6.91
CA PRO A 254 7.70 -13.40 -5.52
C PRO A 254 8.03 -12.10 -4.79
N ASN A 255 7.35 -11.83 -3.68
CA ASN A 255 7.52 -10.65 -2.85
C ASN A 255 9.01 -10.48 -2.55
N GLN A 256 9.68 -9.48 -3.14
CA GLN A 256 11.12 -9.24 -2.88
C GLN A 256 11.41 -9.09 -1.38
N GLU A 257 10.42 -8.57 -0.64
CA GLU A 257 10.44 -8.47 0.82
C GLU A 257 10.43 -9.84 1.53
N GLU A 258 9.71 -10.85 1.04
CA GLU A 258 9.74 -12.20 1.61
C GLU A 258 11.08 -12.88 1.37
N LEU A 259 11.68 -12.65 0.19
CA LEU A 259 13.01 -13.16 -0.13
C LEU A 259 14.04 -12.52 0.82
N ARG A 260 13.90 -11.22 1.09
CA ARG A 260 14.73 -10.46 2.03
C ARG A 260 14.58 -10.93 3.47
N GLN A 261 13.35 -11.14 3.95
CA GLN A 261 13.09 -11.68 5.28
C GLN A 261 13.64 -13.10 5.45
N LYS A 262 13.51 -13.95 4.44
CA LYS A 262 14.13 -15.29 4.43
C LYS A 262 15.66 -15.21 4.47
N ARG A 263 16.27 -14.22 3.81
CA ARG A 263 17.73 -13.98 3.84
C ARG A 263 18.19 -13.53 5.24
N LEU A 264 17.49 -12.59 5.88
CA LEU A 264 17.78 -12.16 7.26
C LEU A 264 17.66 -13.32 8.27
N ALA A 265 16.59 -14.12 8.17
CA ALA A 265 16.40 -15.29 9.03
C ALA A 265 17.45 -16.39 8.78
N ALA A 266 17.95 -16.53 7.55
CA ALA A 266 19.02 -17.45 7.22
C ALA A 266 20.37 -16.99 7.81
N LEU A 267 20.62 -15.68 7.82
CA LEU A 267 21.82 -15.07 8.42
C LEU A 267 21.85 -15.26 9.96
N ASP A 268 20.72 -15.03 10.63
CA ASP A 268 20.61 -15.31 12.07
C ASP A 268 20.77 -16.81 12.36
N LYS A 269 20.26 -17.66 11.47
CA LYS A 269 20.36 -19.11 11.63
C LYS A 269 21.78 -19.62 11.35
N SER A 270 22.50 -19.08 10.37
CA SER A 270 23.91 -19.43 10.13
C SER A 270 24.80 -18.97 11.27
N ASN A 271 24.55 -17.78 11.84
CA ASN A 271 25.20 -17.31 13.08
C ASN A 271 24.85 -18.19 14.30
N SER A 272 23.62 -18.71 14.40
CA SER A 272 23.27 -19.65 15.48
C SER A 272 23.91 -21.04 15.32
N VAL A 273 24.16 -21.48 14.07
CA VAL A 273 24.78 -22.78 13.77
C VAL A 273 26.31 -22.71 13.92
N THR A 274 26.94 -21.57 13.65
CA THR A 274 28.35 -21.32 13.97
C THR A 274 28.56 -21.14 15.49
N ALA A 275 27.61 -20.54 16.20
CA ALA A 275 27.62 -20.49 17.66
C ALA A 275 27.40 -21.89 18.30
N ALA A 276 26.48 -22.69 17.78
CA ALA A 276 26.21 -24.03 18.29
C ALA A 276 27.30 -25.07 17.94
N THR A 277 28.08 -24.84 16.88
CA THR A 277 29.28 -25.66 16.59
C THR A 277 30.49 -25.21 17.38
N ALA A 278 30.58 -23.95 17.80
CA ALA A 278 31.57 -23.51 18.79
C ALA A 278 31.32 -24.12 20.19
N ASP A 279 30.06 -24.26 20.62
CA ASP A 279 29.72 -24.89 21.90
C ASP A 279 29.93 -26.43 21.93
N LYS A 280 29.90 -27.10 20.78
CA LYS A 280 30.11 -28.57 20.71
C LYS A 280 31.56 -29.03 20.64
N VAL A 281 32.52 -28.11 20.45
CA VAL A 281 33.95 -28.45 20.49
C VAL A 281 34.51 -28.44 21.93
N VAL A 282 33.74 -27.94 22.91
CA VAL A 282 34.18 -27.84 24.31
C VAL A 282 33.90 -29.12 25.13
N GLU A 283 33.13 -30.09 24.61
CA GLU A 283 32.67 -31.24 25.39
C GLU A 283 33.53 -32.53 25.28
N SER A 284 34.78 -32.44 24.80
CA SER A 284 35.72 -33.57 24.87
C SER A 284 37.18 -33.14 25.11
N GLY A 285 37.55 -32.93 26.36
CA GLY A 285 38.96 -32.73 26.74
C GLY A 285 39.11 -32.34 28.20
N ALA A 286 39.55 -33.29 29.02
CA ALA A 286 39.69 -33.14 30.46
C ALA A 286 40.71 -32.06 30.87
N SER A 287 40.30 -31.24 31.85
CA SER A 287 41.06 -30.71 33.00
C SER A 287 42.40 -29.99 32.76
N ALA A 288 42.37 -28.66 32.85
CA ALA A 288 43.11 -27.85 33.82
C ALA A 288 42.79 -26.36 33.58
N GLU A 289 41.92 -25.77 34.41
CA GLU A 289 41.75 -24.32 34.43
C GLU A 289 43.03 -23.69 34.99
N LEU A 290 43.90 -23.24 34.10
CA LEU A 290 45.00 -22.34 34.43
C LEU A 290 44.43 -20.93 34.47
N THR A 291 44.73 -20.22 35.54
CA THR A 291 44.22 -18.85 35.74
C THR A 291 44.80 -17.90 34.69
N GLU A 292 44.06 -16.84 34.33
CA GLU A 292 44.45 -15.88 33.28
C GLU A 292 45.84 -15.26 33.51
N GLU A 293 46.31 -15.20 34.76
CA GLU A 293 47.66 -14.73 35.11
C GLU A 293 48.77 -15.70 34.67
N GLU A 294 48.57 -17.02 34.78
CA GLU A 294 49.57 -18.02 34.37
C GLU A 294 49.71 -18.10 32.84
N LEU A 295 48.62 -17.85 32.11
CA LEU A 295 48.63 -17.78 30.64
C LEU A 295 49.37 -16.54 30.13
N LEU A 296 49.25 -15.42 30.84
CA LEU A 296 49.96 -14.19 30.50
C LEU A 296 51.47 -14.32 30.77
N GLU A 297 51.85 -14.96 31.88
CA GLU A 297 53.24 -15.16 32.26
C GLU A 297 53.96 -16.11 31.27
N LYS A 298 53.28 -17.18 30.84
CA LYS A 298 53.80 -18.11 29.83
C LYS A 298 53.95 -17.48 28.44
N ALA A 299 53.07 -16.54 28.08
CA ALA A 299 53.16 -15.79 26.83
C ALA A 299 54.34 -14.81 26.81
N ILE A 300 54.66 -14.21 27.97
CA ILE A 300 55.82 -13.32 28.12
C ILE A 300 57.13 -14.13 28.07
N GLU A 301 57.19 -15.30 28.70
CA GLU A 301 58.36 -16.18 28.68
C GLU A 301 58.68 -16.68 27.26
N MET A 302 57.65 -17.13 26.51
CA MET A 302 57.80 -17.53 25.10
C MET A 302 58.22 -16.38 24.17
N SER A 303 57.97 -15.12 24.55
CA SER A 303 58.39 -13.96 23.78
C SER A 303 59.86 -13.62 24.00
N MET A 304 60.44 -13.98 25.15
CA MET A 304 61.84 -13.72 25.49
C MET A 304 62.81 -14.80 24.99
N GLU A 305 62.37 -16.05 24.77
CA GLU A 305 63.23 -17.11 24.23
C GLU A 305 63.48 -17.02 22.70
N LYS A 306 62.87 -16.07 22.01
CA LYS A 306 63.01 -15.88 20.55
C LYS A 306 63.84 -14.66 20.12
N SER A 307 64.65 -14.09 21.00
CA SER A 307 65.66 -13.07 20.66
C SER A 307 67.08 -13.54 20.90
#